data_AF-A0A821A1B1-F1
#
_entry.id   AF-A0A821A1B1-F1
#
_cell.length_a   1.000
_cell.length_b   1.000
_cell.length_c   1.000
_cell.angle_alpha   90.00
_cell.angle_beta   90.00
_cell.angle_gamma   90.00
#
_symmetry.space_group_name_H-M   'P 1'
#
loop_
_entity.id
_entity.type
_entity.pdbx_description
1 polymer ?
#
loop_
_entity_poly.entity_id
_entity_poly.type
_entity_poly.pdbx_seq_one_letter_code
_entity_poly.pdbx_strand_id
1 'polypeptide(L)'
;MTESYGFLQFLFNKYSETEYLSEAWIPINEILKQFLQNSIENFKPTSYQAIYCKVYKSTCKGYKERLFNDLKNLITEHCLNLKIQIDESIKKVIDDCSNTHMNIFIHQFTDFLHQYHRAIQAIVPLFHYLDVAYVRPKMRSTIEHELLFLYKTVIIEYHINHVFAVLQQLINASDSSSMERINLLLHLINDITPESAIKKRDLFKRYYNGEDVLHEIMSNEEHMITSTSRTASKRSVDDLPGEEDQPSAKRTTNMIKSPHTDN
;
A
#
# COMPACT_ATOMS: atom_id res chain seq x y z
N MET A 1 -14.98 44.46 -6.94
CA MET A 1 -13.61 44.29 -6.37
C MET A 1 -13.59 43.73 -4.95
N THR A 2 -14.71 43.63 -4.24
CA THR A 2 -14.80 43.11 -2.86
C THR A 2 -14.83 41.57 -2.76
N GLU A 3 -15.29 40.85 -3.79
CA GLU A 3 -15.34 39.37 -3.78
C GLU A 3 -13.95 38.71 -3.88
N SER A 4 -12.99 39.37 -4.54
CA SER A 4 -11.62 38.84 -4.70
C SER A 4 -10.87 38.80 -3.36
N TYR A 5 -11.07 39.80 -2.49
CA TYR A 5 -10.47 39.81 -1.15
C TYR A 5 -11.11 38.79 -0.21
N GLY A 6 -12.41 38.52 -0.33
CA GLY A 6 -13.08 37.48 0.48
C GLY A 6 -12.58 36.07 0.17
N PHE A 7 -12.37 35.76 -1.11
CA PHE A 7 -11.82 34.47 -1.53
C PHE A 7 -10.36 34.30 -1.10
N LEU A 8 -9.53 35.35 -1.22
CA LEU A 8 -8.16 35.34 -0.74
C LEU A 8 -8.10 35.22 0.79
N GLN A 9 -8.90 36.00 1.54
CA GLN A 9 -8.98 35.89 3.01
C GLN A 9 -9.43 34.49 3.46
N PHE A 10 -10.34 33.85 2.73
CA PHE A 10 -10.77 32.47 2.97
C PHE A 10 -9.65 31.45 2.75
N LEU A 11 -8.80 31.66 1.73
CA LEU A 11 -7.62 30.82 1.46
C LEU A 11 -6.51 31.03 2.50
N PHE A 12 -6.36 32.25 3.02
CA PHE A 12 -5.32 32.60 4.00
C PHE A 12 -5.71 32.32 5.46
N ASN A 13 -7.00 32.08 5.75
CA ASN A 13 -7.40 31.66 7.10
C ASN A 13 -7.07 30.18 7.30
N LYS A 14 -5.88 29.92 7.87
CA LYS A 14 -5.45 28.59 8.29
C LYS A 14 -6.51 28.04 9.25
N TYR A 15 -6.89 26.77 9.08
CA TYR A 15 -7.69 26.11 10.10
C TYR A 15 -6.93 26.18 11.44
N SER A 16 -7.66 26.40 12.53
CA SER A 16 -7.18 25.99 13.85
C SER A 16 -7.15 24.45 13.92
N GLU A 17 -6.34 23.89 14.82
CA GLU A 17 -6.28 22.44 15.00
C GLU A 17 -7.66 21.85 15.33
N THR A 18 -8.46 22.57 16.12
CA THR A 18 -9.82 22.18 16.48
C THR A 18 -10.76 22.14 15.29
N GLU A 19 -10.70 23.12 14.39
CA GLU A 19 -11.55 23.15 13.18
C GLU A 19 -11.10 22.09 12.17
N TYR A 20 -9.79 21.84 12.02
CA TYR A 20 -9.32 20.75 11.18
C TYR A 20 -9.93 19.41 11.64
N LEU A 21 -9.93 19.15 12.95
CA LEU A 21 -10.49 17.92 13.50
C LEU A 21 -12.01 17.85 13.33
N SER A 22 -12.75 18.86 13.80
CA SER A 22 -14.21 18.82 13.85
C SER A 22 -14.86 19.00 12.48
N GLU A 23 -14.36 19.91 11.65
CA GLU A 23 -15.01 20.28 10.39
C GLU A 23 -14.50 19.48 9.20
N ALA A 24 -13.27 18.96 9.25
CA ALA A 24 -12.68 18.22 8.16
C ALA A 24 -12.41 16.75 8.49
N TRP A 25 -11.47 16.46 9.39
CA TRP A 25 -10.95 15.10 9.58
C TRP A 25 -12.01 14.13 10.10
N ILE A 26 -12.77 14.47 11.15
CA ILE A 26 -13.80 13.56 11.68
C ILE A 26 -14.81 13.16 10.60
N PRO A 27 -15.44 14.09 9.86
CA PRO A 27 -16.34 13.73 8.76
C PRO A 27 -15.68 12.91 7.64
N ILE A 28 -14.42 13.21 7.29
CA ILE A 28 -13.66 12.45 6.29
C ILE A 28 -13.47 11.02 6.81
N ASN A 29 -12.90 10.87 8.00
CA ASN A 29 -12.56 9.61 8.64
C ASN A 29 -13.76 8.66 8.71
N GLU A 30 -14.93 9.15 9.13
CA GLU A 30 -16.13 8.32 9.24
C GLU A 30 -16.59 7.76 7.88
N ILE A 31 -16.49 8.55 6.81
CA ILE A 31 -16.79 8.05 5.45
C ILE A 31 -15.74 7.06 4.96
N LEU A 32 -14.46 7.29 5.26
CA LEU A 32 -13.41 6.36 4.86
C LEU A 32 -13.55 5.01 5.59
N LYS A 33 -13.88 5.03 6.89
CA LYS A 33 -14.21 3.80 7.63
C LYS A 33 -15.36 3.04 6.99
N GLN A 34 -16.42 3.74 6.57
CA GLN A 34 -17.55 3.15 5.85
C GLN A 34 -17.13 2.49 4.53
N PHE A 35 -16.26 3.13 3.75
CA PHE A 35 -15.72 2.52 2.52
C PHE A 35 -14.92 1.26 2.81
N LEU A 36 -14.10 1.30 3.86
CA LEU A 36 -13.32 0.15 4.32
C LEU A 36 -14.18 -0.97 4.93
N GLN A 37 -15.45 -0.72 5.27
CA GLN A 37 -16.37 -1.67 5.93
C GLN A 37 -17.52 -2.16 5.02
N ASN A 38 -17.44 -1.98 3.70
CA ASN A 38 -18.42 -2.43 2.69
C ASN A 38 -19.73 -1.63 2.56
N SER A 39 -19.79 -0.35 2.94
CA SER A 39 -21.00 0.47 2.74
C SER A 39 -20.84 1.54 1.65
N ILE A 40 -20.28 1.17 0.48
CA ILE A 40 -20.10 2.11 -0.64
C ILE A 40 -21.42 2.35 -1.40
N GLU A 41 -22.30 1.34 -1.46
CA GLU A 41 -23.50 1.33 -2.31
C GLU A 41 -24.51 2.45 -1.99
N ASN A 42 -24.50 2.95 -0.76
CA ASN A 42 -25.41 4.01 -0.30
C ASN A 42 -24.80 5.43 -0.40
N PHE A 43 -23.59 5.55 -0.93
CA PHE A 43 -22.87 6.83 -0.96
C PHE A 43 -23.33 7.71 -2.12
N LYS A 44 -24.05 8.79 -1.80
CA LYS A 44 -24.67 9.69 -2.80
C LYS A 44 -23.66 10.69 -3.38
N PRO A 45 -23.84 11.17 -4.62
CA PRO A 45 -22.96 12.16 -5.25
C PRO A 45 -22.74 13.45 -4.43
N THR A 46 -23.80 13.97 -3.80
CA THR A 46 -23.70 15.15 -2.93
C THR A 46 -22.79 14.92 -1.73
N SER A 47 -22.81 13.70 -1.16
CA SER A 47 -21.90 13.30 -0.08
C SER A 47 -20.46 13.21 -0.58
N TYR A 48 -20.23 12.70 -1.80
CA TYR A 48 -18.91 12.64 -2.42
C TYR A 48 -18.30 14.03 -2.60
N GLN A 49 -19.07 14.95 -3.18
CA GLN A 49 -18.64 16.33 -3.35
C GLN A 49 -18.36 17.02 -2.00
N ALA A 50 -19.17 16.75 -0.97
CA ALA A 50 -18.97 17.33 0.36
C ALA A 50 -17.64 16.88 0.98
N ILE A 51 -17.31 15.58 0.89
CA ILE A 51 -16.04 15.04 1.39
C ILE A 51 -14.85 15.56 0.57
N TYR A 52 -14.95 15.56 -0.76
CA TYR A 52 -13.92 16.13 -1.62
C TYR A 52 -13.66 17.61 -1.28
N CYS A 53 -14.71 18.42 -1.06
CA CYS A 53 -14.57 19.81 -0.65
C CYS A 53 -13.81 19.96 0.67
N LYS A 54 -14.04 19.06 1.64
CA LYS A 54 -13.32 19.08 2.92
C LYS A 54 -11.84 18.76 2.72
N VAL A 55 -11.51 17.74 1.93
CA VAL A 55 -10.12 17.38 1.59
C VAL A 55 -9.41 18.53 0.88
N TYR A 56 -10.06 19.13 -0.12
CA TYR A 56 -9.54 20.29 -0.85
C TYR A 56 -9.26 21.46 0.09
N LYS A 57 -10.24 21.85 0.92
CA LYS A 57 -10.10 22.97 1.87
C LYS A 57 -8.96 22.73 2.86
N SER A 58 -8.88 21.55 3.45
CA SER A 58 -7.79 21.19 4.39
C SER A 58 -6.42 21.26 3.71
N THR A 59 -6.32 20.80 2.47
CA THR A 59 -5.07 20.85 1.70
C THR A 59 -4.65 22.30 1.44
N CYS A 60 -5.56 23.15 0.97
CA CYS A 60 -5.30 24.58 0.72
C CYS A 60 -4.94 25.35 1.99
N LYS A 61 -5.53 25.00 3.13
CA LYS A 61 -5.25 25.62 4.44
C LYS A 61 -3.99 25.09 5.14
N GLY A 62 -3.11 24.39 4.42
CA GLY A 62 -1.80 23.98 4.92
C GLY A 62 -1.77 22.67 5.71
N TYR A 63 -2.87 21.91 5.76
CA TYR A 63 -2.95 20.62 6.46
C TYR A 63 -2.57 19.42 5.60
N LYS A 64 -1.96 19.63 4.44
CA LYS A 64 -1.62 18.56 3.48
C LYS A 64 -0.84 17.38 4.10
N GLU A 65 0.22 17.66 4.84
CA GLU A 65 1.03 16.61 5.48
C GLU A 65 0.28 15.90 6.58
N ARG A 66 -0.41 16.66 7.43
CA ARG A 66 -1.22 16.12 8.52
C ARG A 66 -2.33 15.22 7.99
N LEU A 67 -3.06 15.68 6.97
CA LEU A 67 -4.16 14.96 6.34
C LEU A 67 -3.70 13.66 5.68
N PHE A 68 -2.52 13.68 5.03
CA PHE A 68 -1.94 12.46 4.48
C PHE A 68 -1.53 11.47 5.57
N ASN A 69 -0.93 11.95 6.67
CA ASN A 69 -0.56 11.08 7.79
C ASN A 69 -1.77 10.50 8.49
N ASP A 70 -2.83 11.29 8.70
CA ASP A 70 -4.09 10.82 9.27
C ASP A 70 -4.74 9.76 8.37
N LEU A 71 -4.74 9.95 7.04
CA LEU A 71 -5.17 8.93 6.08
C LEU A 71 -4.34 7.64 6.20
N LYS A 72 -3.00 7.74 6.20
CA LYS A 72 -2.13 6.56 6.37
C LYS A 72 -2.38 5.85 7.69
N ASN A 73 -2.57 6.59 8.79
CA ASN A 73 -2.85 6.02 10.11
C ASN A 73 -4.17 5.25 10.11
N LEU A 74 -5.23 5.82 9.52
CA LEU A 74 -6.52 5.14 9.38
C LEU A 74 -6.39 3.83 8.60
N ILE A 75 -5.70 3.86 7.45
CA ILE A 75 -5.49 2.64 6.64
C ILE A 75 -4.63 1.64 7.40
N THR A 76 -3.62 2.08 8.13
CA THR A 76 -2.76 1.23 8.95
C THR A 76 -3.58 0.53 10.04
N GLU A 77 -4.41 1.27 10.77
CA GLU A 77 -5.29 0.73 11.81
C GLU A 77 -6.23 -0.33 11.23
N HIS A 78 -6.86 -0.04 10.08
CA HIS A 78 -7.72 -1.00 9.40
C HIS A 78 -6.96 -2.27 8.99
N CYS A 79 -5.75 -2.14 8.42
CA CYS A 79 -4.91 -3.28 8.06
C CYS A 79 -4.52 -4.11 9.29
N LEU A 80 -4.17 -3.49 10.42
CA LEU A 80 -3.85 -4.22 11.64
C LEU A 80 -5.05 -5.00 12.18
N ASN A 81 -6.25 -4.42 12.11
CA ASN A 81 -7.48 -5.11 12.50
C ASN A 81 -7.83 -6.28 11.57
N LEU A 82 -7.60 -6.14 10.26
CA LEU A 82 -7.75 -7.24 9.31
C LEU A 82 -6.71 -8.34 9.56
N LYS A 83 -5.47 -7.97 9.87
CA LYS A 83 -4.41 -8.92 10.19
C LYS A 83 -4.81 -9.84 11.34
N ILE A 84 -5.34 -9.27 12.43
CA ILE A 84 -5.81 -10.04 13.58
C ILE A 84 -6.91 -11.05 13.17
N GLN A 85 -7.89 -10.60 12.37
CA GLN A 85 -8.97 -11.48 11.88
C GLN A 85 -8.47 -12.61 10.99
N ILE A 86 -7.48 -12.33 10.13
CA ILE A 86 -6.85 -13.31 9.26
C ILE A 86 -6.05 -14.32 10.09
N ASP A 87 -5.26 -13.85 11.06
CA ASP A 87 -4.49 -14.71 11.98
C ASP A 87 -5.42 -15.66 12.76
N GLU A 88 -6.58 -15.18 13.23
CA GLU A 88 -7.59 -16.02 13.88
C GLU A 88 -8.19 -17.07 12.93
N SER A 89 -8.41 -16.70 11.68
CA SER A 89 -8.95 -17.61 10.66
C SER A 89 -7.92 -18.69 10.28
N ILE A 90 -6.63 -18.33 10.20
CA ILE A 90 -5.53 -19.29 9.98
C ILE A 90 -5.44 -20.28 11.15
N LYS A 91 -5.57 -19.84 12.40
CA LYS A 91 -5.58 -20.75 13.56
C LYS A 91 -6.66 -21.83 13.44
N LYS A 92 -7.88 -21.44 13.06
CA LYS A 92 -8.99 -22.40 12.84
C LYS A 92 -8.65 -23.42 11.75
N VAL A 93 -7.97 -23.00 10.69
CA VAL A 93 -7.50 -23.91 9.63
C VAL A 93 -6.47 -24.89 10.17
N ILE A 94 -5.52 -24.42 10.99
CA ILE A 94 -4.47 -25.26 11.57
C ILE A 94 -5.05 -26.28 12.57
N ASP A 95 -6.00 -25.87 13.39
CA ASP A 95 -6.53 -26.69 14.49
C ASP A 95 -7.38 -27.88 13.99
N ASP A 96 -8.22 -27.68 12.98
CA ASP A 96 -9.15 -28.72 12.47
C ASP A 96 -8.71 -29.33 11.13
N CYS A 97 -7.86 -28.63 10.35
CA CYS A 97 -7.37 -29.07 9.05
C CYS A 97 -8.47 -29.56 8.07
N SER A 98 -9.71 -29.13 8.26
CA SER A 98 -10.82 -29.53 7.39
C SER A 98 -10.91 -28.65 6.15
N ASN A 99 -11.31 -29.24 5.02
CA ASN A 99 -11.56 -28.49 3.78
C ASN A 99 -12.59 -27.38 3.99
N THR A 100 -13.56 -27.58 4.90
CA THR A 100 -14.56 -26.56 5.26
C THR A 100 -13.90 -25.29 5.78
N HIS A 101 -12.99 -25.38 6.77
CA HIS A 101 -12.31 -24.21 7.30
C HIS A 101 -11.33 -23.59 6.30
N MET A 102 -10.66 -24.42 5.48
CA MET A 102 -9.83 -23.93 4.38
C MET A 102 -10.63 -23.11 3.37
N ASN A 103 -11.80 -23.60 2.95
CA ASN A 103 -12.68 -22.89 2.03
C ASN A 103 -13.21 -21.60 2.65
N ILE A 104 -13.67 -21.63 3.91
CA ILE A 104 -14.09 -20.41 4.63
C ILE A 104 -12.96 -19.38 4.66
N PHE A 105 -11.74 -19.79 4.99
CA PHE A 105 -10.59 -18.91 5.02
C PHE A 105 -10.29 -18.28 3.65
N ILE A 106 -10.27 -19.08 2.58
CA ILE A 106 -10.03 -18.58 1.21
C ILE A 106 -11.12 -17.59 0.81
N HIS A 107 -12.39 -17.88 1.10
CA HIS A 107 -13.49 -16.97 0.81
C HIS A 107 -13.33 -15.64 1.56
N GLN A 108 -13.08 -15.69 2.87
CA GLN A 108 -12.89 -14.49 3.70
C GLN A 108 -11.70 -13.66 3.25
N PHE A 109 -10.55 -14.30 2.99
CA PHE A 109 -9.35 -13.60 2.53
C PHE A 109 -9.57 -12.94 1.17
N THR A 110 -10.26 -13.61 0.25
CA THR A 110 -10.65 -13.05 -1.06
C THR A 110 -11.59 -11.86 -0.89
N ASP A 111 -12.58 -11.96 0.00
CA ASP A 111 -13.53 -10.88 0.26
C ASP A 111 -12.81 -9.65 0.84
N PHE A 112 -11.87 -9.85 1.78
CA PHE A 112 -11.05 -8.75 2.32
C PHE A 112 -10.21 -8.04 1.26
N LEU A 113 -9.60 -8.80 0.34
CA LEU A 113 -8.84 -8.23 -0.76
C LEU A 113 -9.69 -7.40 -1.69
N HIS A 114 -10.81 -7.98 -2.10
CA HIS A 114 -11.72 -7.37 -3.04
C HIS A 114 -12.34 -6.10 -2.45
N GLN A 115 -12.76 -6.16 -1.19
CA GLN A 115 -13.27 -5.02 -0.42
C GLN A 115 -12.24 -3.90 -0.32
N TYR A 116 -11.01 -4.23 0.06
CA TYR A 116 -9.96 -3.23 0.19
C TYR A 116 -9.68 -2.54 -1.14
N HIS A 117 -9.57 -3.31 -2.23
CA HIS A 117 -9.35 -2.78 -3.57
C HIS A 117 -10.47 -1.80 -3.99
N ARG A 118 -11.74 -2.19 -3.81
CA ARG A 118 -12.89 -1.30 -4.07
C ARG A 118 -12.85 -0.04 -3.22
N ALA A 119 -12.49 -0.16 -1.94
CA ALA A 119 -12.37 0.98 -1.04
C ALA A 119 -11.30 1.97 -1.54
N ILE A 120 -10.12 1.49 -1.94
CA ILE A 120 -9.07 2.36 -2.50
C ILE A 120 -9.55 3.08 -3.77
N GLN A 121 -10.23 2.39 -4.67
CA GLN A 121 -10.81 3.00 -5.87
C GLN A 121 -11.80 4.14 -5.54
N ALA A 122 -12.54 4.03 -4.43
CA ALA A 122 -13.45 5.09 -3.97
C ALA A 122 -12.72 6.23 -3.24
N ILE A 123 -11.66 5.93 -2.50
CA ILE A 123 -10.87 6.88 -1.70
C ILE A 123 -9.99 7.76 -2.57
N VAL A 124 -9.29 7.19 -3.55
CA VAL A 124 -8.27 7.89 -4.34
C VAL A 124 -8.79 9.17 -5.00
N PRO A 125 -9.97 9.20 -5.66
CA PRO A 125 -10.44 10.43 -6.29
C PRO A 125 -10.90 11.51 -5.29
N LEU A 126 -11.31 11.13 -4.06
CA LEU A 126 -11.59 12.10 -2.98
C LEU A 126 -10.33 12.87 -2.57
N PHE A 127 -9.18 12.23 -2.68
CA PHE A 127 -7.88 12.77 -2.30
C PHE A 127 -7.04 13.23 -3.49
N HIS A 128 -7.60 13.29 -4.70
CA HIS A 128 -6.87 13.67 -5.91
C HIS A 128 -6.10 15.00 -5.75
N TYR A 129 -6.73 16.01 -5.14
CA TYR A 129 -6.05 17.29 -4.94
C TYR A 129 -4.87 17.19 -3.96
N LEU A 130 -5.01 16.41 -2.89
CA LEU A 130 -3.92 16.14 -1.96
C LEU A 130 -2.77 15.38 -2.65
N ASP A 131 -3.11 14.43 -3.52
CA ASP A 131 -2.15 13.65 -4.30
C ASP A 131 -1.27 14.57 -5.14
N VAL A 132 -1.89 15.47 -5.93
CA VAL A 132 -1.20 16.42 -6.80
C VAL A 132 -0.43 17.48 -6.02
N ALA A 133 -1.02 18.03 -4.95
CA ALA A 133 -0.44 19.15 -4.21
C ALA A 133 0.65 18.75 -3.20
N TYR A 134 0.72 17.46 -2.81
CA TYR A 134 1.60 17.01 -1.74
C TYR A 134 2.29 15.67 -2.01
N VAL A 135 1.54 14.61 -2.32
CA VAL A 135 2.12 13.25 -2.37
C VAL A 135 3.04 13.08 -3.57
N ARG A 136 2.60 13.44 -4.78
CA ARG A 136 3.45 13.36 -5.98
C ARG A 136 4.71 14.23 -5.88
N PRO A 137 4.63 15.51 -5.48
CA PRO A 137 5.84 16.35 -5.42
C PRO A 137 6.79 15.94 -4.28
N LYS A 138 6.27 15.60 -3.10
CA LYS A 138 7.11 15.34 -1.91
C LYS A 138 7.61 13.90 -1.84
N MET A 139 6.76 12.93 -2.14
CA MET A 139 7.07 11.50 -2.00
C MET A 139 7.46 10.85 -3.33
N ARG A 140 7.23 11.51 -4.47
CA ARG A 140 7.42 10.92 -5.82
C ARG A 140 6.61 9.63 -6.01
N SER A 141 5.43 9.60 -5.42
CA SER A 141 4.51 8.46 -5.36
C SER A 141 3.08 8.95 -5.60
N THR A 142 2.10 8.05 -5.61
CA THR A 142 0.67 8.40 -5.62
C THR A 142 0.01 7.92 -4.33
N ILE A 143 -1.10 8.55 -3.93
CA ILE A 143 -1.92 8.07 -2.81
C ILE A 143 -2.31 6.60 -3.02
N GLU A 144 -2.77 6.26 -4.23
CA GLU A 144 -3.12 4.88 -4.58
C GLU A 144 -1.95 3.92 -4.31
N HIS A 145 -0.75 4.24 -4.80
CA HIS A 145 0.43 3.42 -4.60
C HIS A 145 0.79 3.29 -3.12
N GLU A 146 0.81 4.39 -2.36
CA GLU A 146 1.12 4.38 -0.93
C GLU A 146 0.16 3.52 -0.11
N LEU A 147 -1.14 3.57 -0.42
CA LEU A 147 -2.14 2.80 0.30
C LEU A 147 -2.08 1.32 -0.09
N LEU A 148 -1.97 1.00 -1.39
CA LEU A 148 -1.81 -0.39 -1.85
C LEU A 148 -0.50 -1.01 -1.34
N PHE A 149 0.60 -0.25 -1.31
CA PHE A 149 1.88 -0.71 -0.80
C PHE A 149 1.81 -1.03 0.70
N LEU A 150 1.13 -0.20 1.49
CA LEU A 150 0.89 -0.44 2.90
C LEU A 150 0.12 -1.75 3.11
N TYR A 151 -0.96 -1.96 2.35
CA TYR A 151 -1.75 -3.20 2.44
C TYR A 151 -0.97 -4.43 1.99
N LYS A 152 -0.22 -4.34 0.88
CA LYS A 152 0.71 -5.38 0.41
C LYS A 152 1.65 -5.80 1.54
N THR A 153 2.32 -4.84 2.17
CA THR A 153 3.33 -5.10 3.20
C THR A 153 2.73 -5.71 4.47
N VAL A 154 1.58 -5.19 4.93
CA VAL A 154 0.99 -5.58 6.21
C VAL A 154 0.15 -6.86 6.11
N ILE A 155 -0.55 -7.07 5.00
CA ILE A 155 -1.51 -8.18 4.82
C ILE A 155 -0.97 -9.25 3.88
N ILE A 156 -0.61 -8.86 2.65
CA ILE A 156 -0.28 -9.84 1.61
C ILE A 156 1.01 -10.56 1.97
N GLU A 157 2.12 -9.84 2.05
CA GLU A 157 3.45 -10.44 2.23
C GLU A 157 3.55 -11.25 3.53
N TYR A 158 2.81 -10.82 4.55
CA TYR A 158 2.77 -11.52 5.84
C TYR A 158 2.00 -12.85 5.76
N HIS A 159 0.85 -12.92 5.06
CA HIS A 159 0.02 -14.13 5.01
C HIS A 159 0.18 -14.99 3.74
N ILE A 160 0.88 -14.50 2.72
CA ILE A 160 0.89 -15.12 1.38
C ILE A 160 1.33 -16.59 1.40
N ASN A 161 2.29 -16.94 2.26
CA ASN A 161 2.76 -18.31 2.39
C ASN A 161 1.68 -19.24 2.97
N HIS A 162 0.90 -18.77 3.93
CA HIS A 162 -0.23 -19.53 4.49
C HIS A 162 -1.32 -19.70 3.44
N VAL A 163 -1.65 -18.63 2.71
CA VAL A 163 -2.62 -18.67 1.60
C VAL A 163 -2.21 -19.71 0.57
N PHE A 164 -0.97 -19.69 0.10
CA PHE A 164 -0.49 -20.70 -0.85
C PHE A 164 -0.47 -22.12 -0.31
N ALA A 165 -0.15 -22.31 0.97
CA ALA A 165 -0.20 -23.63 1.60
C ALA A 165 -1.63 -24.19 1.67
N VAL A 166 -2.62 -23.35 1.96
CA VAL A 166 -4.05 -23.75 1.96
C VAL A 166 -4.53 -24.04 0.55
N LEU A 167 -4.19 -23.18 -0.43
CA LEU A 167 -4.53 -23.42 -1.83
C LEU A 167 -4.01 -24.76 -2.33
N GLN A 168 -2.75 -25.09 -2.06
CA GLN A 168 -2.15 -26.37 -2.47
C GLN A 168 -2.89 -27.58 -1.87
N GLN A 169 -3.36 -27.48 -0.61
CA GLN A 169 -4.12 -28.55 0.04
C GLN A 169 -5.50 -28.75 -0.60
N LEU A 170 -6.22 -27.65 -0.85
CA LEU A 170 -7.52 -27.70 -1.53
C LEU A 170 -7.41 -28.30 -2.94
N ILE A 171 -6.35 -27.97 -3.69
CA ILE A 171 -6.08 -28.56 -5.01
C ILE A 171 -5.86 -30.07 -4.89
N ASN A 172 -5.00 -30.48 -3.97
CA ASN A 172 -4.66 -31.90 -3.81
C ASN A 172 -5.89 -32.72 -3.38
N ALA A 173 -6.81 -32.11 -2.64
CA ALA A 173 -8.10 -32.70 -2.30
C ALA A 173 -9.11 -32.74 -3.46
N SER A 174 -8.78 -32.17 -4.63
CA SER A 174 -9.65 -32.06 -5.81
C SER A 174 -11.02 -31.41 -5.51
N ASP A 175 -11.04 -30.44 -4.59
CA ASP A 175 -12.28 -29.74 -4.23
C ASP A 175 -12.63 -28.70 -5.30
N SER A 176 -13.56 -29.05 -6.19
CA SER A 176 -14.02 -28.17 -7.27
C SER A 176 -14.91 -27.02 -6.77
N SER A 177 -15.41 -27.08 -5.54
CA SER A 177 -16.44 -26.15 -5.03
C SER A 177 -15.94 -24.72 -4.84
N SER A 178 -14.62 -24.52 -4.75
CA SER A 178 -13.99 -23.21 -4.52
C SER A 178 -13.12 -22.71 -5.68
N MET A 179 -13.13 -23.37 -6.85
CA MET A 179 -12.24 -23.01 -7.96
C MET A 179 -12.44 -21.58 -8.49
N GLU A 180 -13.68 -21.11 -8.63
CA GLU A 180 -13.97 -19.74 -9.06
C GLU A 180 -13.38 -18.69 -8.10
N ARG A 181 -13.55 -18.93 -6.80
CA ARG A 181 -13.03 -18.08 -5.73
C ARG A 181 -11.52 -18.02 -5.72
N ILE A 182 -10.88 -19.18 -5.94
CA ILE A 182 -9.44 -19.26 -5.98
C ILE A 182 -8.89 -18.51 -7.21
N ASN A 183 -9.54 -18.63 -8.36
CA ASN A 183 -9.13 -17.88 -9.55
C ASN A 183 -9.20 -16.38 -9.29
N LEU A 184 -10.30 -15.89 -8.71
CA LEU A 184 -10.43 -14.49 -8.31
C LEU A 184 -9.32 -14.07 -7.33
N LEU A 185 -9.02 -14.90 -6.34
CA LEU A 185 -7.95 -14.64 -5.38
C LEU A 185 -6.58 -14.52 -6.06
N LEU A 186 -6.27 -15.42 -6.99
CA LEU A 186 -4.99 -15.40 -7.71
C LEU A 186 -4.87 -14.17 -8.61
N HIS A 187 -5.95 -13.76 -9.27
CA HIS A 187 -5.99 -12.49 -10.01
C HIS A 187 -5.70 -11.30 -9.08
N LEU A 188 -6.42 -11.19 -7.95
CA LEU A 188 -6.23 -10.09 -7.00
C LEU A 188 -4.80 -10.07 -6.40
N ILE A 189 -4.23 -11.24 -6.11
CA ILE A 189 -2.84 -11.34 -5.63
C ILE A 189 -1.86 -10.91 -6.72
N ASN A 190 -2.08 -11.28 -7.97
CA ASN A 190 -1.23 -10.89 -9.09
C ASN A 190 -1.26 -9.38 -9.33
N ASP A 191 -2.45 -8.77 -9.26
CA ASP A 191 -2.63 -7.34 -9.46
C ASP A 191 -1.92 -6.51 -8.36
N ILE A 192 -1.96 -6.98 -7.11
CA ILE A 192 -1.38 -6.26 -5.97
C ILE A 192 0.11 -6.60 -5.81
N THR A 193 0.51 -7.84 -6.05
CA THR A 193 1.88 -8.33 -5.83
C THR A 193 2.32 -9.31 -6.93
N PRO A 194 2.66 -8.80 -8.13
CA PRO A 194 3.06 -9.65 -9.25
C PRO A 194 4.33 -10.46 -8.94
N GLU A 195 5.22 -9.94 -8.09
CA GLU A 195 6.43 -10.63 -7.62
C GLU A 195 6.13 -11.97 -6.91
N SER A 196 5.01 -12.04 -6.19
CA SER A 196 4.58 -13.26 -5.49
C SER A 196 4.09 -14.32 -6.47
N ALA A 197 3.46 -13.91 -7.57
CA ALA A 197 3.05 -14.81 -8.65
C ALA A 197 4.26 -15.46 -9.34
N ILE A 198 5.33 -14.68 -9.56
CA ILE A 198 6.59 -15.17 -10.13
C ILE A 198 7.24 -16.24 -9.23
N LYS A 199 7.30 -16.00 -7.91
CA LYS A 199 7.89 -16.95 -6.94
C LYS A 199 7.14 -18.28 -6.85
N LYS A 200 5.86 -18.33 -7.20
CA LYS A 200 5.00 -19.52 -7.15
C LYS A 200 4.39 -19.86 -8.51
N ARG A 201 5.19 -19.67 -9.57
CA ARG A 201 4.78 -19.88 -10.96
C ARG A 201 4.11 -21.22 -11.24
N ASP A 202 4.54 -22.30 -10.56
CA ASP A 202 3.96 -23.64 -10.75
C ASP A 202 2.53 -23.77 -10.21
N LEU A 203 2.19 -23.04 -9.15
CA LEU A 203 0.82 -22.96 -8.65
C LEU A 203 -0.05 -22.19 -9.64
N PHE A 204 0.40 -21.01 -10.09
CA PHE A 204 -0.34 -20.19 -11.06
C PHE A 204 -0.57 -20.92 -12.40
N LYS A 205 0.43 -21.66 -12.90
CA LYS A 205 0.31 -22.49 -14.11
C LYS A 205 -0.76 -23.59 -14.00
N ARG A 206 -0.97 -24.16 -12.80
CA ARG A 206 -1.99 -25.21 -12.59
C ARG A 206 -3.42 -24.65 -12.52
N TYR A 207 -3.59 -23.37 -12.22
CA TYR A 207 -4.89 -22.69 -12.16
C TYR A 207 -5.27 -22.05 -13.50
N TYR A 208 -4.32 -21.43 -14.19
CA TYR A 208 -4.54 -20.90 -15.54
C TYR A 208 -4.36 -22.03 -16.56
N ASN A 209 -5.44 -22.78 -16.84
CA ASN A 209 -5.51 -23.70 -17.99
C ASN A 209 -5.50 -22.97 -19.36
N GLY A 210 -5.06 -21.71 -19.44
CA GLY A 210 -5.00 -20.90 -20.65
C GLY A 210 -3.73 -20.05 -20.68
N GLU A 211 -3.05 -20.08 -21.82
CA GLU A 211 -1.75 -19.44 -22.09
C GLU A 211 -1.75 -17.91 -21.96
N ASP A 212 -2.91 -17.26 -21.85
CA ASP A 212 -3.06 -15.80 -21.95
C ASP A 212 -2.53 -15.02 -20.72
N VAL A 213 -2.77 -15.49 -19.49
CA VAL A 213 -2.35 -14.74 -18.28
C VAL A 213 -0.85 -14.90 -18.01
N LEU A 214 -0.27 -16.05 -18.40
CA LEU A 214 1.18 -16.24 -18.32
C LEU A 214 1.91 -15.35 -19.35
N HIS A 215 1.33 -15.11 -20.52
CA HIS A 215 1.86 -14.16 -21.49
C HIS A 215 1.87 -12.72 -20.95
N GLU A 216 0.83 -12.31 -20.21
CA GLU A 216 0.76 -10.99 -19.57
C GLU A 216 1.74 -10.87 -18.39
N ILE A 217 1.88 -11.92 -17.57
CA ILE A 217 2.89 -11.99 -16.50
C ILE A 217 4.31 -11.96 -17.08
N MET A 218 4.56 -12.66 -18.19
CA MET A 218 5.86 -12.69 -18.88
C MET A 218 6.18 -11.36 -19.61
N SER A 219 5.18 -10.69 -20.17
CA SER A 219 5.35 -9.35 -20.76
C SER A 219 5.72 -8.29 -19.70
N ASN A 220 5.18 -8.42 -18.48
CA ASN A 220 5.52 -7.54 -17.36
C ASN A 220 6.91 -7.81 -16.78
N GLU A 221 7.42 -9.05 -16.88
CA GLU A 221 8.78 -9.43 -16.50
C GLU A 221 9.84 -8.72 -17.37
N GLU A 222 9.63 -8.64 -18.69
CA GLU A 222 10.53 -7.92 -19.61
C GLU A 222 10.57 -6.40 -19.35
N HIS A 223 9.45 -5.79 -18.93
CA HIS A 223 9.37 -4.38 -18.56
C HIS A 223 10.02 -4.06 -17.19
N MET A 224 9.97 -4.98 -16.23
CA MET A 224 10.65 -4.84 -14.93
C MET A 224 12.19 -5.01 -15.04
N ILE A 225 12.67 -5.93 -15.89
CA ILE A 225 14.10 -6.14 -16.13
C ILE A 225 14.72 -4.96 -16.91
N THR A 226 14.00 -4.40 -17.89
CA THR A 226 14.49 -3.26 -18.69
C THR A 226 14.50 -1.92 -17.93
N SER A 227 13.59 -1.71 -16.97
CA SER A 227 13.56 -0.50 -16.13
C SER A 227 14.65 -0.48 -15.05
N THR A 228 15.03 -1.66 -14.53
CA THR A 228 16.14 -1.81 -13.56
C THR A 228 17.51 -1.75 -14.25
N SER A 229 17.62 -2.25 -15.49
CA SER A 229 18.86 -2.17 -16.27
C SER A 229 19.16 -0.76 -16.81
N ARG A 230 18.12 0.05 -17.11
CA ARG A 230 18.30 1.45 -17.55
C ARG A 230 18.71 2.41 -16.44
N THR A 231 18.44 2.09 -15.17
CA THR A 231 18.90 2.89 -14.03
C THR A 231 20.31 2.53 -13.58
N ALA A 232 20.76 1.29 -13.83
CA ALA A 232 22.14 0.86 -13.58
C ALA A 232 23.13 1.31 -14.68
N SER A 233 22.69 1.39 -15.94
CA SER A 233 23.60 1.69 -17.08
C SER A 233 23.81 3.18 -17.38
N LYS A 234 23.24 4.10 -16.59
CA LYS A 234 23.41 5.57 -16.75
C LYS A 234 24.31 6.23 -15.70
N ARG A 235 25.03 5.43 -14.90
CA ARG A 235 26.05 5.89 -13.94
C ARG A 235 27.40 5.25 -14.24
N SER A 236 27.89 5.43 -15.46
CA SER A 236 29.30 5.21 -15.77
C SER A 236 29.58 5.84 -17.12
N VAL A 237 30.68 6.58 -17.19
CA VAL A 237 31.23 7.32 -18.32
C VAL A 237 30.74 8.77 -18.39
N ASP A 238 31.74 9.66 -18.36
CA ASP A 238 31.73 11.13 -18.44
C ASP A 238 31.49 11.90 -17.14
N ASP A 239 32.56 12.04 -16.34
CA ASP A 239 33.13 13.36 -15.99
C ASP A 239 34.38 13.20 -15.10
N LEU A 240 35.56 13.35 -15.70
CA LEU A 240 36.80 13.72 -15.01
C LEU A 240 36.96 15.24 -15.12
N PRO A 241 37.43 15.90 -14.05
CA PRO A 241 38.57 16.77 -14.28
C PRO A 241 39.65 16.73 -13.18
N GLY A 242 40.90 16.80 -13.64
CA GLY A 242 41.92 17.70 -13.08
C GLY A 242 42.68 17.24 -11.84
N GLU A 243 43.91 16.77 -12.05
CA GLU A 243 45.00 16.87 -11.08
C GLU A 243 45.21 18.33 -10.65
N GLU A 244 45.42 18.59 -9.35
CA GLU A 244 46.61 19.30 -8.86
C GLU A 244 46.73 19.27 -7.32
N ASP A 245 47.97 19.08 -6.89
CA ASP A 245 48.61 19.47 -5.63
C ASP A 245 48.27 18.83 -4.26
N GLN A 246 49.14 17.88 -3.92
CA GLN A 246 49.66 17.61 -2.57
C GLN A 246 50.58 18.79 -2.11
N PRO A 247 50.76 19.07 -0.80
CA PRO A 247 51.59 18.17 0.01
C PRO A 247 51.35 18.09 1.54
N SER A 248 51.85 16.96 2.05
CA SER A 248 52.64 16.80 3.29
C SER A 248 52.00 16.72 4.68
N ALA A 249 52.16 15.51 5.23
CA ALA A 249 52.75 15.19 6.54
C ALA A 249 51.93 15.45 7.84
N LYS A 250 51.65 14.38 8.59
CA LYS A 250 52.54 13.88 9.66
C LYS A 250 51.97 12.62 10.33
N ARG A 251 52.92 11.76 10.66
CA ARG A 251 52.84 10.47 11.34
C ARG A 251 52.90 10.72 12.84
N THR A 252 51.94 10.20 13.62
CA THR A 252 52.16 9.97 15.06
C THR A 252 51.42 8.72 15.53
N THR A 253 52.23 7.76 15.92
CA THR A 253 51.99 6.55 16.69
C THR A 253 51.52 6.83 18.12
N ASN A 254 50.99 5.78 18.77
CA ASN A 254 50.84 5.50 20.21
C ASN A 254 49.38 5.48 20.69
N MET A 255 48.96 4.63 21.63
CA MET A 255 49.51 3.43 22.27
C MET A 255 48.33 2.77 23.00
N ILE A 256 48.32 1.45 23.04
CA ILE A 256 47.46 0.62 23.89
C ILE A 256 47.98 0.71 25.34
N LYS A 257 47.10 0.88 26.33
CA LYS A 257 47.29 0.39 27.72
C LYS A 257 45.97 0.43 28.53
N SER A 258 45.56 -0.73 29.02
CA SER A 258 44.71 -0.90 30.23
C SER A 258 45.46 -0.47 31.50
N PRO A 259 44.75 -0.24 32.62
CA PRO A 259 44.64 -1.26 33.69
C PRO A 259 43.21 -1.31 34.30
N HIS A 260 42.66 -2.46 34.70
CA HIS A 260 42.81 -3.21 35.97
C HIS A 260 42.50 -2.45 37.28
N THR A 261 41.37 -2.84 37.88
CA THR A 261 41.02 -3.06 39.31
C THR A 261 41.82 -2.38 40.42
N ASP A 262 41.12 -1.67 41.33
CA ASP A 262 40.92 -2.05 42.75
C ASP A 262 40.21 -0.92 43.53
N ASN A 263 38.96 -1.17 43.93
CA ASN A 263 38.34 -0.89 45.24
C ASN A 263 36.82 -1.09 45.18
#